data_AF-A0A820GJN6-F1
#
_entry.id   AF-A0A820GJN6-F1
#
_cell.length_a   1.000
_cell.length_b   1.000
_cell.length_c   1.000
_cell.angle_alpha   90.00
_cell.angle_beta   90.00
_cell.angle_gamma   90.00
#
_symmetry.space_group_name_H-M   'P 1'
#
loop_
_entity.id
_entity.type
_entity.pdbx_description
1 polymer ?
#
loop_
_entity_poly.entity_id
_entity_poly.type
_entity_poly.pdbx_seq_one_letter_code
_entity_poly.pdbx_strand_id
1 'polypeptide(L)'
;MIPRALPRTEKTEYNWPIPEDYWPSPTMPSLPPRSAHASIKFQTVPCPIVTDKLPFDKYELEPSRLTQYILERRQPTVAWPVFVQGSSRSGPNELGSPFGYLKASSNLTSVNLYIMPYNYPELSTLLNELNKVHGSNVTKAWQNRFDSYLRSIPPYYLPPLRRVLSKRQLQFVFESFDKISPTQSAILLSPQMLGYLKKIRFQAKSELDRWPPMQEKPPALIHLLPS
;
A
#
# COMPACT_ATOMS: atom_id res chain seq x y z
N MET A 1 -28.09 -10.53 -5.27
CA MET A 1 -27.34 -9.42 -4.65
C MET A 1 -27.12 -8.37 -5.71
N ILE A 2 -27.69 -7.19 -5.54
CA ILE A 2 -27.52 -6.06 -6.48
C ILE A 2 -26.11 -5.53 -6.28
N PRO A 3 -25.26 -5.41 -7.33
CA PRO A 3 -24.00 -4.72 -7.19
C PRO A 3 -24.30 -3.27 -6.82
N ARG A 4 -23.81 -2.84 -5.65
CA ARG A 4 -23.90 -1.46 -5.19
C ARG A 4 -23.18 -0.61 -6.24
N ALA A 5 -23.94 0.13 -7.05
CA ALA A 5 -23.38 1.06 -8.01
C ALA A 5 -22.55 2.10 -7.23
N LEU A 6 -21.23 2.05 -7.40
CA LEU A 6 -20.35 3.09 -6.87
C LEU A 6 -20.74 4.41 -7.56
N PRO A 7 -21.03 5.48 -6.81
CA PRO A 7 -21.20 6.80 -7.40
C PRO A 7 -19.92 7.15 -8.16
N ARG A 8 -20.01 7.31 -9.48
CA ARG A 8 -18.95 7.97 -10.25
C ARG A 8 -18.90 9.44 -9.79
N THR A 9 -17.68 9.93 -9.54
CA THR A 9 -17.26 11.33 -9.29
C THR A 9 -17.02 11.78 -7.84
N GLU A 10 -16.37 10.97 -7.02
CA GLU A 10 -15.31 11.51 -6.14
C GLU A 10 -14.02 10.79 -6.49
N LYS A 11 -12.99 11.53 -6.88
CA LYS A 11 -11.67 10.96 -7.12
C LYS A 11 -11.10 10.64 -5.73
N THR A 12 -11.37 9.44 -5.22
CA THR A 12 -10.79 8.99 -3.95
C THR A 12 -9.28 9.08 -4.08
N GLU A 13 -8.67 10.06 -3.40
CA GLU A 13 -7.22 10.25 -3.40
C GLU A 13 -6.60 9.17 -2.52
N TYR A 14 -6.27 8.02 -3.13
CA TYR A 14 -5.45 7.01 -2.48
C TYR A 14 -4.00 7.50 -2.39
N ASN A 15 -3.44 7.49 -1.19
CA ASN A 15 -2.14 8.06 -0.92
C ASN A 15 -1.03 7.02 -1.02
N TRP A 16 -1.30 5.80 -0.57
CA TRP A 16 -0.28 4.77 -0.41
C TRP A 16 -0.74 3.43 -0.99
N PRO A 17 0.07 2.78 -1.84
CA PRO A 17 -0.23 1.41 -2.26
C PRO A 17 -0.09 0.43 -1.08
N ILE A 18 -0.73 -0.73 -1.18
CA ILE A 18 -0.37 -1.90 -0.34
C ILE A 18 0.93 -2.48 -0.92
N PRO A 19 1.90 -2.89 -0.10
CA PRO A 19 3.13 -3.46 -0.61
C PRO A 19 2.86 -4.77 -1.37
N GLU A 20 3.67 -5.01 -2.40
CA GLU A 20 3.76 -6.33 -3.03
C GLU A 20 4.42 -7.35 -2.08
N ASP A 21 4.10 -8.62 -2.28
CA ASP A 21 4.73 -9.78 -1.63
C ASP A 21 6.09 -10.16 -2.25
N TYR A 22 6.67 -9.25 -3.02
CA TYR A 22 8.00 -9.37 -3.61
C TYR A 22 8.68 -8.01 -3.69
N TRP A 23 10.01 -8.02 -3.75
CA TRP A 23 10.79 -6.83 -4.02
C TRP A 23 10.97 -6.62 -5.54
N PRO A 24 10.47 -5.52 -6.13
CA PRO A 24 10.65 -5.26 -7.55
C PRO A 24 12.11 -4.91 -7.85
N SER A 25 12.66 -5.54 -8.88
CA SER A 25 14.00 -5.27 -9.38
C SER A 25 13.99 -5.14 -10.90
N PRO A 26 14.75 -4.20 -11.50
CA PRO A 26 14.89 -4.10 -12.95
C PRO A 26 15.56 -5.34 -13.56
N THR A 27 16.28 -6.13 -12.76
CA THR A 27 16.94 -7.38 -13.19
C THR A 27 16.02 -8.59 -13.16
N MET A 28 14.75 -8.43 -12.77
CA MET A 28 13.82 -9.53 -12.64
C MET A 28 13.40 -10.06 -14.03
N PRO A 29 13.51 -11.38 -14.29
CA PRO A 29 13.20 -11.94 -15.60
C PRO A 29 11.69 -11.95 -15.90
N SER A 30 10.85 -12.10 -14.88
CA SER A 30 9.40 -12.12 -14.98
C SER A 30 8.76 -11.69 -13.66
N LEU A 31 7.58 -11.08 -13.72
CA LEU A 31 6.83 -10.77 -12.50
C LEU A 31 6.35 -12.05 -11.81
N PRO A 32 6.44 -12.11 -10.47
CA PRO A 32 5.78 -13.17 -9.72
C PRO A 32 4.26 -13.13 -9.95
N PRO A 33 3.59 -14.29 -9.92
CA PRO A 33 2.14 -14.33 -9.95
C PRO A 33 1.58 -13.59 -8.73
N ARG A 34 0.63 -12.68 -8.96
CA ARG A 34 -0.01 -11.91 -7.88
C ARG A 34 -1.34 -12.55 -7.48
N SER A 35 -1.58 -12.67 -6.18
CA SER A 35 -2.91 -12.96 -5.64
C SER A 35 -3.87 -11.78 -5.83
N ALA A 36 -5.14 -12.06 -6.17
CA ALA A 36 -6.18 -11.02 -6.22
C ALA A 36 -6.48 -10.44 -4.83
N HIS A 37 -6.24 -11.21 -3.76
CA HIS A 37 -6.40 -10.79 -2.38
C HIS A 37 -5.03 -10.64 -1.71
N ALA A 38 -4.72 -9.44 -1.23
CA ALA A 38 -3.47 -9.19 -0.51
C ALA A 38 -3.45 -9.96 0.83
N SER A 39 -2.38 -10.72 1.06
CA SER A 39 -2.18 -11.45 2.32
C SER A 39 -1.49 -10.56 3.35
N ILE A 40 -2.28 -9.80 4.11
CA ILE A 40 -1.80 -8.89 5.15
C ILE A 40 -1.65 -9.65 6.47
N LYS A 41 -0.47 -9.55 7.09
CA LYS A 41 -0.20 -10.07 8.43
C LYS A 41 -0.21 -8.94 9.44
N PHE A 42 -0.58 -9.22 10.69
CA PHE A 42 -0.48 -8.26 11.80
C PHE A 42 0.30 -8.87 12.96
N GLN A 43 0.90 -8.03 13.79
CA GLN A 43 1.52 -8.45 15.04
C GLN A 43 0.71 -7.95 16.24
N THR A 44 0.66 -8.75 17.31
CA THR A 44 -0.07 -8.40 18.54
C THR A 44 0.72 -7.45 19.45
N VAL A 45 1.98 -7.18 19.12
CA VAL A 45 2.80 -6.16 19.79
C VAL A 45 2.30 -4.78 19.37
N PRO A 46 1.85 -3.93 20.31
CA PRO A 46 1.39 -2.58 19.99
C PRO A 46 2.45 -1.73 19.28
N CYS A 47 2.01 -0.88 18.36
CA CYS A 47 2.85 0.13 17.72
C CYS A 47 2.39 1.56 18.08
N PRO A 48 3.29 2.55 18.06
CA PRO A 48 2.90 3.95 18.25
C PRO A 48 1.95 4.40 17.14
N ILE A 49 0.88 5.10 17.53
CA ILE A 49 0.00 5.79 16.59
C ILE A 49 0.75 7.04 16.12
N VAL A 50 1.11 7.08 14.85
CA VAL A 50 1.79 8.22 14.26
C VAL A 50 0.76 9.31 13.97
N THR A 51 0.88 10.44 14.67
CA THR A 51 0.05 11.64 14.50
C THR A 51 0.69 12.67 13.58
N ASP A 52 1.75 12.29 12.86
CA ASP A 52 2.33 13.15 11.83
C ASP A 52 1.22 13.52 10.85
N LYS A 53 1.24 14.75 10.32
CA LYS A 53 0.23 15.25 9.36
C LYS A 53 0.29 14.51 8.00
N LEU A 54 0.78 13.27 7.96
CA LEU A 54 0.98 12.50 6.74
C LEU A 54 -0.41 12.08 6.28
N PRO A 55 -0.71 12.19 4.99
CA PRO A 55 -1.96 11.65 4.52
C PRO A 55 -1.95 10.15 4.75
N PHE A 56 -3.11 9.60 5.09
CA PHE A 56 -3.31 8.18 5.31
C PHE A 56 -4.63 7.78 4.69
N ASP A 57 -4.73 6.52 4.28
CA ASP A 57 -5.98 5.96 3.80
C ASP A 57 -6.59 5.14 4.94
N LYS A 58 -7.90 5.29 5.18
CA LYS A 58 -8.62 4.61 6.26
C LYS A 58 -9.68 3.71 5.67
N TYR A 59 -9.61 2.43 5.97
CA TYR A 59 -10.58 1.41 5.54
C TYR A 59 -11.23 0.79 6.76
N GLU A 60 -12.55 0.82 6.82
CA GLU A 60 -13.29 0.07 7.82
C GLU A 60 -13.32 -1.41 7.44
N LEU A 61 -13.01 -2.30 8.40
CA LEU A 61 -13.05 -3.74 8.18
C LEU A 61 -14.44 -4.29 8.47
N GLU A 62 -14.90 -5.17 7.59
CA GLU A 62 -16.10 -5.96 7.80
C GLU A 62 -15.97 -6.84 9.08
N PRO A 63 -17.08 -7.09 9.79
CA PRO A 63 -17.08 -7.93 10.98
C PRO A 63 -16.49 -9.33 10.73
N SER A 64 -15.51 -9.72 11.54
CA SER A 64 -14.83 -11.01 11.45
C SER A 64 -14.25 -11.43 12.81
N ARG A 65 -13.69 -12.64 12.89
CA ARG A 65 -12.99 -13.12 14.10
C ARG A 65 -11.84 -12.19 14.52
N LEU A 66 -11.14 -11.62 13.55
CA LEU A 66 -10.07 -10.65 13.80
C LEU A 66 -10.63 -9.36 14.42
N THR A 67 -11.71 -8.82 13.85
CA THR A 67 -12.29 -7.57 14.38
C THR A 67 -12.88 -7.79 15.78
N GLN A 68 -13.53 -8.92 16.03
CA GLN A 68 -14.00 -9.32 17.37
C GLN A 68 -12.84 -9.37 18.37
N TYR A 69 -11.76 -10.08 18.03
CA TYR A 69 -10.55 -10.17 18.87
C TYR A 69 -9.99 -8.78 19.23
N ILE A 70 -9.96 -7.85 18.28
CA ILE A 70 -9.48 -6.48 18.54
C ILE A 70 -10.46 -5.70 19.43
N LEU A 71 -11.77 -5.78 19.16
CA LEU A 71 -12.80 -5.04 19.90
C LEU A 71 -12.96 -5.52 21.35
N GLU A 72 -12.85 -6.82 21.60
CA GLU A 72 -12.96 -7.43 22.93
C GLU A 72 -11.92 -6.90 23.93
N ARG A 73 -10.78 -6.40 23.44
CA ARG A 73 -9.75 -5.78 24.29
C ARG A 73 -10.16 -4.43 24.85
N ARG A 74 -11.14 -3.76 24.26
CA ARG A 74 -11.62 -2.42 24.67
C ARG A 74 -10.49 -1.37 24.78
N GLN A 75 -9.51 -1.45 23.88
CA GLN A 75 -8.33 -0.56 23.84
C GLN A 75 -8.33 0.28 22.55
N PRO A 76 -9.14 1.35 22.45
CA PRO A 76 -9.24 2.15 21.22
C PRO A 76 -8.00 3.00 20.93
N THR A 77 -7.10 3.13 21.91
CA THR A 77 -5.82 3.87 21.80
C THR A 77 -4.65 2.96 21.39
N VAL A 78 -4.85 1.65 21.31
CA VAL A 78 -3.83 0.69 20.90
C VAL A 78 -3.95 0.45 19.40
N ALA A 79 -2.80 0.40 18.72
CA ALA A 79 -2.69 0.07 17.32
C ALA A 79 -1.78 -1.16 17.13
N TRP A 80 -2.10 -1.98 16.14
CA TRP A 80 -1.34 -3.20 15.80
C TRP A 80 -0.76 -3.08 14.40
N PRO A 81 0.57 -3.17 14.23
CA PRO A 81 1.20 -2.94 12.95
C PRO A 81 0.86 -4.06 11.96
N VAL A 82 0.72 -3.70 10.69
CA VAL A 82 0.47 -4.63 9.59
C VAL A 82 1.61 -4.69 8.57
N PHE A 83 1.80 -5.86 7.98
CA PHE A 83 2.94 -6.23 7.15
C PHE A 83 2.49 -7.07 5.94
N VAL A 84 3.31 -7.09 4.90
CA VAL A 84 3.19 -8.02 3.77
C VAL A 84 4.49 -8.80 3.69
N GLN A 85 4.42 -10.12 3.85
CA GLN A 85 5.61 -10.95 3.74
C GLN A 85 6.19 -10.87 2.32
N GLY A 86 7.51 -10.77 2.20
CA GLY A 86 8.23 -10.65 0.94
C GLY A 86 8.35 -9.21 0.41
N SER A 87 7.78 -8.22 1.11
CA SER A 87 7.85 -6.81 0.71
C SER A 87 9.21 -6.15 0.95
N SER A 88 10.15 -6.82 1.63
CA SER A 88 11.49 -6.30 1.91
C SER A 88 12.51 -6.74 0.87
N ARG A 89 13.53 -5.90 0.67
CA ARG A 89 14.70 -6.20 -0.17
C ARG A 89 15.46 -7.43 0.30
N SER A 90 15.37 -7.78 1.59
CA SER A 90 16.09 -8.90 2.20
C SER A 90 15.64 -10.27 1.68
N GLY A 91 14.44 -10.37 1.07
CA GLY A 91 14.00 -11.59 0.40
C GLY A 91 12.52 -11.93 0.63
N PRO A 92 12.01 -12.96 -0.07
CA PRO A 92 10.59 -13.31 -0.08
C PRO A 92 10.08 -13.89 1.24
N ASN A 93 10.96 -14.47 2.07
CA ASN A 93 10.57 -15.08 3.34
C ASN A 93 10.50 -14.09 4.50
N GLU A 94 11.03 -12.89 4.31
CA GLU A 94 11.07 -11.86 5.34
C GLU A 94 9.71 -11.20 5.52
N LEU A 95 9.33 -10.89 6.76
CA LEU A 95 8.03 -10.25 7.04
C LEU A 95 7.92 -8.84 6.44
N GLY A 96 9.05 -8.17 6.25
CA GLY A 96 9.12 -6.79 5.80
C GLY A 96 8.91 -5.78 6.92
N SER A 97 8.65 -4.53 6.52
CA SER A 97 8.44 -3.40 7.43
C SER A 97 6.96 -3.01 7.45
N PRO A 98 6.48 -2.38 8.53
CA PRO A 98 5.06 -2.09 8.65
C PRO A 98 4.64 -1.00 7.67
N PHE A 99 3.51 -1.19 7.00
CA PHE A 99 2.95 -0.23 6.03
C PHE A 99 1.63 0.40 6.52
N GLY A 100 1.29 0.16 7.78
CA GLY A 100 0.04 0.59 8.35
C GLY A 100 -0.20 -0.08 9.69
N TYR A 101 -1.41 0.11 10.22
CA TYR A 101 -1.84 -0.53 11.45
C TYR A 101 -3.35 -0.72 11.51
N LEU A 102 -3.78 -1.67 12.33
CA LEU A 102 -5.16 -1.88 12.74
C LEU A 102 -5.43 -1.11 14.03
N LYS A 103 -6.60 -0.49 14.14
CA LYS A 103 -7.02 0.23 15.34
C LYS A 103 -8.55 0.20 15.47
N ALA A 104 -9.04 -0.02 16.68
CA ALA A 104 -10.47 0.08 16.96
C ALA A 104 -10.95 1.54 16.88
N SER A 105 -12.18 1.74 16.42
CA SER A 105 -12.84 3.04 16.47
C SER A 105 -13.03 3.50 17.92
N SER A 106 -13.10 4.81 18.15
CA SER A 106 -13.23 5.36 19.51
C SER A 106 -14.51 4.92 20.22
N ASN A 107 -15.57 4.64 19.47
CA ASN A 107 -16.84 4.10 19.97
C ASN A 107 -16.86 2.56 20.04
N LEU A 108 -15.74 1.88 19.72
CA LEU A 108 -15.59 0.42 19.75
C LEU A 108 -16.64 -0.35 18.92
N THR A 109 -17.12 0.24 17.82
CA THR A 109 -18.09 -0.40 16.92
C THR A 109 -17.43 -1.06 15.71
N SER A 110 -16.26 -0.57 15.29
CA SER A 110 -15.57 -1.06 14.10
C SER A 110 -14.06 -1.09 14.29
N VAL A 111 -13.38 -1.87 13.44
CA VAL A 111 -11.93 -1.89 13.36
C VAL A 111 -11.53 -1.28 12.03
N ASN A 112 -10.53 -0.41 12.06
CA ASN A 112 -10.07 0.32 10.90
C ASN A 112 -8.63 -0.06 10.58
N LEU A 113 -8.38 -0.28 9.29
CA LEU A 113 -7.06 -0.42 8.72
C LEU A 113 -6.60 0.96 8.23
N TYR A 114 -5.52 1.45 8.81
CA TYR A 114 -4.86 2.70 8.41
C TYR A 114 -3.67 2.34 7.53
N ILE A 115 -3.68 2.78 6.27
CA ILE A 115 -2.56 2.61 5.34
C ILE A 115 -1.66 3.85 5.42
N MET A 116 -0.38 3.57 5.63
CA MET A 116 0.69 4.54 5.84
C MET A 116 1.82 4.28 4.81
N PRO A 117 2.83 5.16 4.71
CA PRO A 117 4.05 4.85 3.98
C PRO A 117 4.68 3.54 4.45
N TYR A 118 5.39 2.86 3.55
CA TYR A 118 6.19 1.70 3.93
C TYR A 118 7.24 2.10 4.97
N ASN A 119 7.32 1.34 6.08
CA ASN A 119 8.16 1.65 7.21
C ASN A 119 7.89 3.04 7.83
N TYR A 120 6.60 3.38 7.99
CA TYR A 120 6.17 4.66 8.55
C TYR A 120 6.77 5.03 9.92
N PRO A 121 7.13 4.12 10.85
CA PRO A 121 7.74 4.51 12.12
C PRO A 121 9.09 5.19 11.93
N GLU A 122 9.95 4.66 11.04
CA GLU A 122 11.26 5.26 10.76
C GLU A 122 11.12 6.61 10.05
N LEU A 123 10.21 6.70 9.07
CA LEU A 123 9.90 7.96 8.41
C LEU A 123 9.40 9.02 9.42
N SER A 124 8.55 8.61 10.36
CA SER A 124 8.04 9.49 11.41
C SER A 124 9.17 10.04 12.27
N THR A 125 10.12 9.19 12.68
CA THR A 125 11.31 9.63 13.42
C THR A 125 12.11 10.66 12.61
N LEU A 126 12.38 10.39 11.34
CA LEU A 126 13.14 11.30 10.45
C LEU A 126 12.44 12.66 10.29
N LEU A 127 11.12 12.67 10.10
CA LEU A 127 10.34 13.91 9.95
C LEU A 127 10.25 14.70 11.26
N ASN A 128 10.14 14.02 12.41
CA ASN A 128 10.11 14.67 13.71
C ASN A 128 11.45 15.31 14.08
N GLU A 129 12.57 14.66 13.73
CA GLU A 129 13.91 15.26 13.85
C GLU A 129 14.02 16.53 12.98
N LEU A 130 13.53 16.48 11.75
CA LEU A 130 13.58 17.61 10.81
C LEU A 130 12.76 18.82 11.30
N ASN A 131 11.56 18.59 11.85
CA ASN A 131 10.70 19.65 12.37
C ASN A 131 11.33 20.42 13.55
N LYS A 132 12.13 19.72 14.38
CA LYS A 132 12.81 20.33 15.53
C LYS A 132 13.95 21.27 15.13
N VAL A 133 14.57 21.06 13.97
CA VAL A 133 15.75 21.82 13.52
C VAL A 133 15.39 23.11 12.76
N HIS A 134 14.11 23.42 12.59
CA HIS A 134 13.62 24.65 11.93
C HIS A 134 14.26 24.92 10.57
N GLY A 135 14.18 23.93 9.67
CA GLY A 135 14.18 24.16 8.22
C GLY A 135 15.53 24.43 7.52
N SER A 136 16.63 24.74 8.23
CA SER A 136 17.83 25.25 7.53
C SER A 136 19.13 24.47 7.71
N ASN A 137 19.23 23.50 8.64
CA ASN A 137 20.46 22.71 8.79
C ASN A 137 20.17 21.20 8.87
N VAL A 138 19.75 20.61 7.74
CA VAL A 138 19.80 19.15 7.60
C VAL A 138 21.25 18.69 7.74
N THR A 139 21.54 17.96 8.80
CA THR A 139 22.89 17.43 9.03
C THR A 139 23.20 16.36 7.98
N LYS A 140 24.48 16.22 7.61
CA LYS A 140 24.92 15.12 6.71
C LYS A 140 24.53 13.74 7.27
N ALA A 141 24.54 13.58 8.59
CA ALA A 141 24.12 12.35 9.25
C ALA A 141 22.63 12.05 9.02
N TRP A 142 21.75 13.06 9.17
CA TRP A 142 20.33 12.92 8.86
C TRP A 142 20.11 12.60 7.38
N GLN A 143 20.79 13.30 6.48
CA GLN A 143 20.67 13.06 5.03
C GLN A 143 21.08 11.64 4.66
N ASN A 144 22.19 11.14 5.20
CA ASN A 144 22.63 9.76 4.97
C ASN A 144 21.60 8.73 5.46
N ARG A 145 20.95 9.01 6.60
CA ARG A 145 19.91 8.14 7.16
C ARG A 145 18.64 8.17 6.31
N PHE A 146 18.22 9.35 5.85
CA PHE A 146 17.09 9.51 4.94
C PHE A 146 17.37 8.83 3.58
N ASP A 147 18.56 9.00 3.01
CA ASP A 147 18.97 8.32 1.78
C ASP A 147 18.99 6.80 1.94
N SER A 148 19.38 6.29 3.12
CA SER A 148 19.33 4.86 3.45
C SER A 148 17.89 4.34 3.56
N TYR A 149 17.01 5.10 4.20
CA TYR A 149 15.57 4.83 4.24
C TYR A 149 14.96 4.77 2.82
N LEU A 150 15.28 5.72 1.94
CA LEU A 150 14.79 5.70 0.56
C LEU A 150 15.25 4.44 -0.23
N ARG A 151 16.41 3.87 0.12
CA ARG A 151 16.90 2.60 -0.48
C ARG A 151 16.27 1.35 0.15
N SER A 152 15.68 1.47 1.34
CA SER A 152 15.10 0.33 2.08
C SER A 152 13.61 0.13 1.79
N ILE A 153 12.92 1.13 1.23
CA ILE A 153 11.51 1.03 0.85
C ILE A 153 11.31 0.59 -0.61
N PRO A 154 10.22 -0.13 -0.96
CA PRO A 154 9.97 -0.54 -2.32
C PRO A 154 9.90 0.69 -3.24
N PRO A 155 10.60 0.73 -4.39
CA PRO A 155 10.78 2.02 -5.06
C PRO A 155 9.51 2.61 -5.69
N TYR A 156 8.44 1.82 -5.84
CA TYR A 156 7.10 2.34 -6.21
C TYR A 156 6.46 3.22 -5.13
N TYR A 157 6.99 3.25 -3.89
CA TYR A 157 6.63 4.22 -2.87
C TYR A 157 7.32 5.59 -3.04
N LEU A 158 8.39 5.70 -3.84
CA LEU A 158 9.11 6.97 -4.00
C LEU A 158 8.24 8.08 -4.64
N PRO A 159 7.47 7.85 -5.71
CA PRO A 159 6.61 8.89 -6.28
C PRO A 159 5.53 9.44 -5.33
N PRO A 160 4.71 8.62 -4.62
CA PRO A 160 3.75 9.16 -3.66
C PRO A 160 4.47 9.85 -2.48
N LEU A 161 5.61 9.33 -2.02
CA LEU A 161 6.38 9.96 -0.95
C LEU A 161 6.90 11.35 -1.35
N ARG A 162 7.50 11.48 -2.54
CA ARG A 162 7.90 12.77 -3.10
C ARG A 162 6.74 13.74 -3.14
N ARG A 163 5.57 13.33 -3.66
CA ARG A 163 4.36 14.17 -3.73
C ARG A 163 3.96 14.72 -2.35
N VAL A 164 3.96 13.86 -1.33
CA VAL A 164 3.57 14.24 0.03
C VAL A 164 4.57 15.21 0.65
N LEU A 165 5.88 14.99 0.46
CA LEU A 165 6.91 15.87 0.99
C LEU A 165 6.99 17.21 0.23
N SER A 166 6.74 17.22 -1.09
CA SER A 166 6.60 18.45 -1.87
C SER A 166 5.41 19.30 -1.39
N LYS A 167 4.26 18.69 -1.08
CA LYS A 167 3.11 19.41 -0.46
C LYS A 167 3.47 20.07 0.87
N ARG A 168 4.52 19.61 1.54
CA ARG A 168 5.06 20.15 2.79
C ARG A 168 6.27 21.06 2.62
N GLN A 169 6.65 21.40 1.39
CA GLN A 169 7.83 22.21 1.08
C GLN A 169 9.16 21.53 1.53
N LEU A 170 9.16 20.20 1.61
CA LEU A 170 10.32 19.37 2.01
C LEU A 170 10.95 18.65 0.81
N GLN A 171 10.75 19.11 -0.42
CA GLN A 171 11.29 18.45 -1.62
C GLN A 171 12.83 18.43 -1.67
N PHE A 172 13.49 19.40 -1.03
CA PHE A 172 14.95 19.54 -1.03
C PHE A 172 15.67 18.32 -0.41
N VAL A 173 14.99 17.55 0.45
CA VAL A 173 15.57 16.34 1.08
C VAL A 173 15.86 15.22 0.07
N PHE A 174 15.31 15.29 -1.15
CA PHE A 174 15.58 14.32 -2.22
C PHE A 174 16.81 14.68 -3.06
N GLU A 175 17.38 15.89 -2.95
CA GLU A 175 18.46 16.35 -3.83
C GLU A 175 19.72 15.46 -3.77
N SER A 176 20.10 14.99 -2.57
CA SER A 176 21.21 14.05 -2.39
C SER A 176 20.95 12.72 -3.09
N PHE A 177 19.76 12.16 -2.86
CA PHE A 177 19.35 10.90 -3.42
C PHE A 177 19.28 10.94 -4.96
N ASP A 178 18.75 12.02 -5.52
CA ASP A 178 18.57 12.19 -6.97
C ASP A 178 19.90 12.34 -7.71
N LYS A 179 20.92 12.95 -7.08
CA LYS A 179 22.29 13.01 -7.62
C LYS A 179 22.93 11.63 -7.74
N ILE A 180 22.66 10.75 -6.77
CA ILE A 180 23.25 9.41 -6.69
C ILE A 180 22.44 8.39 -7.51
N SER A 181 21.13 8.58 -7.62
CA SER A 181 20.21 7.64 -8.27
C SER A 181 19.24 8.34 -9.23
N PRO A 182 19.74 8.96 -10.32
CA PRO A 182 18.88 9.62 -11.31
C PRO A 182 17.88 8.65 -11.98
N THR A 183 18.18 7.34 -11.97
CA THR A 183 17.44 6.29 -12.69
C THR A 183 16.28 5.66 -11.90
N GLN A 184 16.10 5.96 -10.60
CA GLN A 184 14.99 5.41 -9.81
C GLN A 184 13.69 6.23 -9.92
N SER A 185 13.59 7.11 -10.91
CA SER A 185 12.37 7.83 -11.20
C SER A 185 11.46 7.01 -12.13
N ALA A 186 10.31 6.66 -11.57
CA ALA A 186 9.04 6.31 -12.23
C ALA A 186 8.75 4.86 -12.62
N ILE A 187 9.67 4.02 -13.11
CA ILE A 187 9.27 2.66 -13.54
C ILE A 187 10.37 1.62 -13.30
N LEU A 188 10.14 0.72 -12.34
CA LEU A 188 11.05 -0.39 -12.00
C LEU A 188 10.94 -1.60 -12.93
N LEU A 189 9.98 -1.56 -13.85
CA LEU A 189 9.77 -2.62 -14.81
C LEU A 189 10.68 -2.37 -16.00
N SER A 190 11.41 -3.40 -16.44
CA SER A 190 12.17 -3.30 -17.67
C SER A 190 11.25 -2.92 -18.84
N PRO A 191 11.75 -2.24 -19.89
CA PRO A 191 10.94 -1.91 -21.07
C PRO A 191 10.24 -3.13 -21.67
N GLN A 192 10.87 -4.31 -21.58
CA GLN A 192 10.30 -5.58 -22.01
C GLN A 192 9.08 -5.98 -21.18
N MET A 193 9.16 -5.86 -19.85
CA MET A 193 8.04 -6.14 -18.94
C MET A 193 6.87 -5.16 -19.17
N LEU A 194 7.16 -3.89 -19.44
CA LEU A 194 6.14 -2.91 -19.81
C LEU A 194 5.44 -3.27 -21.11
N GLY A 195 6.20 -3.71 -22.12
CA GLY A 195 5.65 -4.22 -23.38
C GLY A 195 4.75 -5.44 -23.15
N TYR A 196 5.21 -6.39 -22.33
CA TYR A 196 4.45 -7.59 -21.98
C TYR A 196 3.12 -7.26 -21.28
N LEU A 197 3.14 -6.37 -20.27
CA LEU A 197 1.94 -5.94 -19.57
C LEU A 197 0.95 -5.21 -20.49
N LYS A 198 1.44 -4.36 -21.41
CA LYS A 198 0.60 -3.71 -22.42
C LYS A 198 -0.07 -4.76 -23.33
N LYS A 199 0.67 -5.80 -23.73
CA LYS A 199 0.14 -6.90 -24.54
C LYS A 199 -0.94 -7.69 -23.80
N ILE A 200 -0.70 -8.10 -22.55
CA ILE A 200 -1.71 -8.80 -21.73
C ILE A 200 -2.96 -7.93 -21.57
N ARG A 201 -2.79 -6.64 -21.24
CA ARG A 201 -3.93 -5.73 -21.09
C ARG A 201 -4.76 -5.63 -22.37
N PHE A 202 -4.10 -5.53 -23.52
CA PHE A 202 -4.77 -5.49 -24.81
C PHE A 202 -5.51 -6.79 -25.10
N GLN A 203 -4.89 -7.94 -24.85
CA GLN A 203 -5.50 -9.25 -25.02
C GLN A 203 -6.72 -9.43 -24.11
N ALA A 204 -6.61 -9.10 -22.82
CA ALA A 204 -7.70 -9.22 -21.85
C ALA A 204 -8.89 -8.33 -22.23
N LYS A 205 -8.63 -7.11 -22.72
CA LYS A 205 -9.69 -6.22 -23.21
C LYS A 205 -10.36 -6.79 -24.47
N SER A 206 -9.57 -7.25 -25.43
CA SER A 206 -10.08 -7.86 -26.66
C SER A 206 -10.93 -9.10 -26.38
N GLU A 207 -10.50 -9.97 -25.46
CA GLU A 207 -11.31 -11.10 -25.01
C GLU A 207 -12.61 -10.62 -24.38
N LEU A 208 -12.57 -9.69 -23.41
CA LEU A 208 -13.77 -9.14 -22.78
C LEU A 208 -14.77 -8.57 -23.79
N ASP A 209 -14.30 -7.80 -24.77
CA ASP A 209 -15.12 -7.21 -25.82
C ASP A 209 -15.73 -8.29 -26.74
N ARG A 210 -15.14 -9.49 -26.79
CA ARG A 210 -15.62 -10.65 -27.56
C ARG A 210 -16.75 -11.42 -26.87
N TRP A 211 -16.87 -11.33 -25.55
CA TRP A 211 -17.96 -11.97 -24.81
C TRP A 211 -19.20 -11.08 -24.85
N PRO A 212 -20.36 -11.59 -25.29
CA PRO A 212 -21.60 -10.84 -25.16
C PRO A 212 -21.87 -10.56 -23.66
N PRO A 213 -22.51 -9.43 -23.32
CA PRO A 213 -22.89 -9.14 -21.94
C PRO A 213 -23.65 -10.34 -21.37
N MET A 214 -23.27 -10.78 -20.16
CA MET A 214 -23.96 -11.89 -19.49
C MET A 214 -25.48 -11.59 -19.51
N GLN A 215 -26.26 -12.50 -20.10
CA GLN A 215 -27.72 -12.41 -20.04
C GLN A 215 -28.12 -12.39 -18.55
N GLU A 216 -28.76 -11.31 -18.12
CA GLU A 216 -29.21 -11.12 -16.73
C GLU A 216 -30.23 -12.18 -16.28
N LYS A 217 -30.80 -12.95 -17.22
CA LYS A 217 -31.76 -13.99 -16.91
C LYS A 217 -31.04 -15.32 -16.63
N PRO A 218 -31.19 -15.89 -15.42
CA PRO A 218 -30.77 -17.27 -15.20
C PRO A 218 -31.49 -18.17 -16.22
N PRO A 219 -30.84 -19.23 -16.72
CA PRO A 219 -31.49 -20.20 -17.59
C PRO A 219 -32.77 -20.73 -16.92
N ALA A 220 -33.81 -20.93 -17.70
CA ALA A 220 -35.08 -21.44 -17.19
C ALA A 220 -34.85 -22.73 -16.39
N LEU A 221 -35.47 -22.84 -15.21
CA LEU A 221 -35.43 -24.05 -14.40
C LEU A 221 -35.91 -25.22 -15.26
N ILE A 222 -35.03 -26.21 -15.45
CA ILE A 222 -35.40 -27.47 -16.09
C ILE A 222 -36.35 -28.18 -15.11
N HIS A 223 -37.65 -28.11 -15.38
CA HIS A 223 -38.61 -28.97 -14.70
C HIS A 223 -38.35 -30.40 -15.17
N LEU A 224 -37.76 -31.22 -14.30
CA LEU A 224 -37.72 -32.66 -14.50
C LEU A 224 -39.17 -33.15 -14.57
N LEU A 225 -39.56 -33.74 -15.70
CA LEU A 225 -40.86 -34.37 -15.87
C LEU A 225 -41.02 -35.45 -14.78
N PRO A 226 -42.13 -35.45 -14.01
CA PRO A 226 -42.39 -36.53 -13.07
C PRO A 226 -42.64 -37.82 -13.85
N SER A 227 -41.88 -38.86 -13.51
CA SER A 227 -42.09 -40.25 -13.94
C SER A 227 -43.33 -40.86 -13.30
#